data_AF-A0A4Z1BXQ7-F1
#
_entry.id   AF-A0A4Z1BXQ7-F1
#
_cell.length_a   1.000
_cell.length_b   1.000
_cell.length_c   1.000
_cell.angle_alpha   90.00
_cell.angle_beta   90.00
_cell.angle_gamma   90.00
#
_symmetry.space_group_name_H-M   'P 1'
#
loop_
_entity.id
_entity.type
_entity.pdbx_description
1 polymer ?
#
loop_
_entity_poly.entity_id
_entity_poly.type
_entity_poly.pdbx_seq_one_letter_code
_entity_poly.pdbx_strand_id
1 'polypeptide(L)'
;MLVANRRAVTDPARAARLDQVGRWIGAAFGQPEAPVDQAAGLLEAWSRAAGLPGLLAQGIDEAAQGAAAQAAASSSSMRANPAPLDADDLLALMRAAG
;
A
#
# COMPACT_ATOMS: atom_id res chain seq x y z
N MET A 1 -0.55 1.20 -0.58
CA MET A 1 0.48 1.32 -1.63
C MET A 1 0.55 0.10 -2.56
N LEU A 2 0.83 -1.12 -2.09
CA LEU A 2 1.02 -2.30 -2.97
C LEU A 2 -0.13 -2.53 -3.97
N VAL A 3 -1.37 -2.52 -3.49
CA VAL A 3 -2.57 -2.70 -4.33
C VAL A 3 -2.74 -1.57 -5.35
N ALA A 4 -2.52 -0.32 -4.94
CA ALA A 4 -2.58 0.84 -5.84
C ALA A 4 -1.53 0.74 -6.95
N ASN A 5 -0.28 0.40 -6.59
CA ASN A 5 0.77 0.15 -7.57
C ASN A 5 0.36 -0.95 -8.56
N ARG A 6 -0.20 -2.07 -8.08
CA ARG A 6 -0.60 -3.17 -8.96
C ARG A 6 -1.69 -2.77 -9.94
N ARG A 7 -2.63 -1.92 -9.52
CA ARG A 7 -3.71 -1.40 -10.37
C ARG A 7 -3.19 -0.42 -11.42
N ALA A 8 -2.20 0.41 -11.07
CA ALA A 8 -1.66 1.45 -11.96
C ALA A 8 -0.59 0.93 -12.93
N VAL A 9 0.13 -0.15 -12.60
CA VAL A 9 1.12 -0.75 -13.50
C VAL A 9 0.45 -1.50 -14.65
N THR A 10 0.75 -1.10 -15.89
CA THR A 10 0.32 -1.76 -17.13
C THR A 10 1.38 -2.67 -17.74
N ASP A 11 2.66 -2.46 -17.43
CA ASP A 11 3.76 -3.31 -17.88
C ASP A 11 3.64 -4.73 -17.31
N PRO A 12 3.54 -5.79 -18.13
CA PRO A 12 3.31 -7.16 -17.65
C PRO A 12 4.42 -7.68 -16.72
N ALA A 13 5.67 -7.32 -16.97
CA ALA A 13 6.80 -7.81 -16.17
C ALA A 13 6.82 -7.16 -14.76
N ARG A 14 6.47 -5.87 -14.65
CA ARG A 14 6.29 -5.19 -13.36
C ARG A 14 5.03 -5.66 -12.64
N ALA A 15 3.94 -5.88 -13.37
CA ALA A 15 2.70 -6.43 -12.80
C ALA A 15 2.97 -7.81 -12.17
N ALA A 16 3.67 -8.70 -12.89
CA ALA A 16 4.03 -10.02 -12.40
C ALA A 16 4.94 -9.97 -11.15
N ARG A 17 5.84 -8.98 -11.04
CA ARG A 17 6.65 -8.75 -9.83
C ARG A 17 5.78 -8.36 -8.63
N LEU A 18 4.80 -7.49 -8.81
CA LEU A 18 3.88 -7.11 -7.74
C LEU A 18 2.97 -8.29 -7.33
N ASP A 19 2.52 -9.10 -8.30
CA ASP A 19 1.78 -10.33 -8.02
C ASP A 19 2.66 -11.35 -7.26
N GLN A 20 3.97 -11.41 -7.56
CA GLN A 20 4.92 -12.23 -6.81
C GLN A 20 5.06 -11.79 -5.35
N VAL A 21 5.10 -10.47 -5.09
CA VAL A 21 5.07 -9.94 -3.72
C VAL A 21 3.78 -10.34 -3.00
N GLY A 22 2.64 -10.27 -3.68
CA GLY A 22 1.36 -10.78 -3.18
C GLY A 22 1.45 -12.24 -2.75
N ARG A 23 2.03 -13.11 -3.58
CA ARG A 23 2.24 -14.53 -3.24
C ARG A 23 3.16 -14.74 -2.05
N TRP A 24 4.22 -13.95 -1.89
CA TRP A 24 5.10 -14.03 -0.71
C TRP A 24 4.36 -13.67 0.58
N ILE A 25 3.56 -12.60 0.54
CA ILE A 25 2.73 -12.19 1.68
C ILE A 25 1.69 -13.28 1.97
N GLY A 26 0.96 -13.74 0.95
CA GLY A 26 -0.04 -14.79 1.07
C GLY A 26 0.55 -16.07 1.67
N ALA A 27 1.73 -16.51 1.20
CA ALA A 27 2.42 -17.69 1.70
C ALA A 27 2.77 -17.57 3.21
N ALA A 28 3.17 -16.39 3.69
CA ALA A 28 3.42 -16.15 5.11
C ALA A 28 2.17 -16.35 5.98
N PHE A 29 0.98 -16.23 5.40
CA PHE A 29 -0.32 -16.46 6.06
C PHE A 29 -1.00 -17.77 5.62
N GLY A 30 -0.26 -18.69 5.00
CA GLY A 30 -0.79 -19.99 4.56
C GLY A 30 -1.73 -19.94 3.34
N GLN A 31 -1.75 -18.82 2.61
CA GLN A 31 -2.57 -18.60 1.41
C GLN A 31 -1.68 -18.18 0.21
N PRO A 32 -0.79 -19.05 -0.29
CA PRO A 32 0.19 -18.70 -1.33
C PRO A 32 -0.43 -18.26 -2.67
N GLU A 33 -1.66 -18.70 -2.95
CA GLU A 33 -2.40 -18.36 -4.18
C GLU A 33 -3.32 -17.14 -4.02
N ALA A 34 -3.27 -16.45 -2.88
CA ALA A 34 -4.06 -15.24 -2.67
C ALA A 34 -3.66 -14.15 -3.68
N PRO A 35 -4.62 -13.52 -4.39
CA PRO A 35 -4.34 -12.34 -5.20
C PRO A 35 -3.82 -11.20 -4.32
N VAL A 36 -3.13 -10.23 -4.95
CA VAL A 36 -2.38 -9.19 -4.22
C VAL A 36 -3.24 -8.37 -3.25
N ASP A 37 -4.50 -8.14 -3.58
CA ASP A 37 -5.47 -7.39 -2.77
C ASP A 37 -5.86 -8.18 -1.52
N GLN A 38 -6.16 -9.47 -1.68
CA GLN A 38 -6.41 -10.36 -0.55
C GLN A 38 -5.15 -10.49 0.33
N ALA A 39 -3.98 -10.70 -0.27
CA ALA A 39 -2.72 -10.82 0.47
C ALA A 39 -2.40 -9.54 1.27
N ALA A 40 -2.63 -8.36 0.69
CA ALA A 40 -2.48 -7.09 1.40
C ALA A 40 -3.47 -6.97 2.58
N GLY A 41 -4.72 -7.42 2.40
CA GLY A 41 -5.71 -7.47 3.48
C GLY A 41 -5.32 -8.42 4.62
N LEU A 42 -4.70 -9.57 4.32
CA LEU A 42 -4.17 -10.48 5.34
C LEU A 42 -3.08 -9.80 6.19
N LEU A 43 -2.15 -9.09 5.54
CA LEU A 43 -1.10 -8.35 6.24
C LEU A 43 -1.66 -7.19 7.08
N GLU A 44 -2.68 -6.49 6.57
CA GLU A 44 -3.37 -5.44 7.33
C GLU A 44 -4.05 -6.00 8.58
N ALA A 45 -4.83 -7.08 8.43
CA ALA A 45 -5.51 -7.74 9.54
C ALA A 45 -4.52 -8.23 10.61
N TRP A 46 -3.42 -8.84 10.18
CA TRP A 46 -2.35 -9.25 11.08
C TRP A 46 -1.71 -8.04 11.79
N SER A 47 -1.42 -6.95 11.08
CA SER A 47 -0.81 -5.74 11.67
C SER A 47 -1.70 -5.16 12.76
N ARG A 48 -3.01 -5.07 12.51
CA ARG A 48 -3.99 -4.62 13.52
C ARG A 48 -4.04 -5.56 14.74
N ALA A 49 -4.05 -6.88 14.50
CA ALA A 49 -4.02 -7.87 15.57
C ALA A 49 -2.73 -7.85 16.39
N ALA A 50 -1.61 -7.45 15.78
CA ALA A 50 -0.31 -7.24 16.44
C ALA A 50 -0.24 -5.91 17.22
N GLY A 51 -1.32 -5.12 17.26
CA GLY A 51 -1.39 -3.87 18.01
C GLY A 51 -0.84 -2.67 17.26
N LEU A 52 -0.69 -2.72 15.93
CA LEU A 52 -0.43 -1.56 15.10
C LEU A 52 -1.76 -0.92 14.69
N PRO A 53 -2.14 0.23 15.28
CA PRO A 53 -3.42 0.85 14.98
C PRO A 53 -3.34 1.67 13.69
N GLY A 54 -4.51 2.12 13.20
CA GLY A 54 -4.61 3.00 12.04
C GLY A 54 -4.04 4.41 12.30
N LEU A 55 -3.81 5.17 11.23
CA LEU A 55 -3.10 6.45 11.27
C LEU A 55 -3.73 7.46 12.25
N LEU A 56 -5.07 7.53 12.29
CA LEU A 56 -5.78 8.45 13.21
C LEU A 56 -5.51 8.09 14.67
N ALA A 57 -5.53 6.81 15.01
CA ALA A 57 -5.22 6.31 16.35
C ALA A 57 -3.72 6.48 16.71
N GLN A 58 -2.85 6.70 15.72
CA GLN A 58 -1.46 7.09 15.92
C GLN A 58 -1.27 8.62 16.06
N GLY A 59 -2.35 9.40 16.02
CA GLY A 59 -2.30 10.87 16.11
C GLY A 59 -2.00 11.56 14.78
N ILE A 60 -2.12 10.86 13.65
CA ILE A 60 -1.91 11.42 12.31
C ILE A 60 -3.26 11.84 11.75
N ASP A 61 -3.65 13.08 12.05
CA ASP A 61 -4.91 13.66 11.61
C ASP A 61 -4.99 13.89 10.09
N GLU A 62 -6.17 14.30 9.61
CA GLU A 62 -6.42 14.53 8.18
C GLU A 62 -5.50 15.59 7.55
N ALA A 63 -5.11 16.61 8.32
CA ALA A 63 -4.20 17.65 7.84
C ALA A 63 -2.79 17.10 7.68
N ALA A 64 -2.32 16.31 8.65
CA ALA A 64 -1.04 15.60 8.59
C ALA A 64 -1.01 14.60 7.44
N GLN A 65 -2.11 13.86 7.20
CA GLN A 65 -2.25 12.97 6.04
C GLN A 65 -2.16 13.77 4.72
N GLY A 66 -2.86 14.90 4.60
CA GLY A 66 -2.78 15.77 3.43
C GLY A 66 -1.36 16.27 3.14
N ALA A 67 -0.67 16.76 4.17
CA ALA A 67 0.72 17.22 4.05
C ALA A 67 1.68 16.07 3.69
N ALA A 68 1.51 14.90 4.29
CA ALA A 68 2.32 13.73 4.02
C ALA A 68 2.13 13.22 2.58
N ALA A 69 0.90 13.24 2.05
CA ALA A 69 0.60 12.84 0.68
C ALA A 69 1.33 13.74 -0.34
N GLN A 70 1.28 15.06 -0.14
CA GLN A 70 2.00 16.03 -1.00
C GLN A 70 3.52 15.82 -0.94
N ALA A 71 4.07 15.67 0.27
CA ALA A 71 5.50 15.43 0.45
C ALA A 71 5.93 14.11 -0.22
N ALA A 72 5.15 13.04 -0.05
CA ALA A 72 5.42 11.74 -0.63
C ALA A 72 5.40 11.75 -2.16
N ALA A 73 4.43 12.43 -2.78
CA ALA A 73 4.31 12.55 -4.24
C ALA A 73 5.57 13.17 -4.90
N SER A 74 6.22 14.12 -4.21
CA SER A 74 7.42 14.80 -4.71
C SER A 74 8.74 14.09 -4.38
N SER A 75 8.69 13.02 -3.58
CA SER A 75 9.87 12.35 -3.04
C SER A 75 10.70 11.59 -4.09
N SER A 76 11.99 11.40 -3.83
CA SER A 76 12.85 10.54 -4.66
C SER A 76 12.39 9.08 -4.67
N SER A 77 11.85 8.60 -3.56
CA SER A 77 11.24 7.27 -3.48
C SER A 77 10.06 7.12 -4.44
N MET A 78 9.25 8.17 -4.62
CA MET A 78 8.15 8.14 -5.59
C MET A 78 8.65 8.02 -7.04
N ARG A 79 9.79 8.65 -7.38
CA ARG A 79 10.41 8.46 -8.71
C ARG A 79 10.82 7.01 -8.98
N ALA A 80 11.10 6.25 -7.93
CA ALA A 80 11.44 4.83 -8.03
C ALA A 80 10.21 3.91 -7.82
N ASN A 81 9.03 4.47 -7.51
CA ASN A 81 7.81 3.67 -7.32
C ASN A 81 7.42 3.00 -8.65
N PRO A 82 7.03 1.72 -8.67
CA PRO A 82 6.72 1.00 -9.91
C PRO A 82 5.60 1.64 -10.75
N ALA A 83 4.71 2.41 -10.09
CA ALA A 83 3.71 3.28 -10.71
C ALA A 83 3.86 4.71 -10.15
N PRO A 84 3.81 5.76 -10.98
CA PRO A 84 3.68 7.11 -10.46
C PRO A 84 2.30 7.26 -9.81
N LEU A 85 2.27 7.58 -8.52
CA LEU A 85 1.05 7.92 -7.78
C LEU A 85 1.10 9.41 -7.45
N ASP A 86 0.03 10.12 -7.72
CA ASP A 86 -0.05 11.54 -7.39
C ASP A 86 -0.47 11.76 -5.93
N ALA A 87 -0.60 13.03 -5.52
CA ALA A 87 -0.97 13.37 -4.17
C ALA A 87 -2.39 12.89 -3.80
N ASP A 88 -3.31 12.82 -4.75
CA ASP A 88 -4.69 12.40 -4.52
C ASP A 88 -4.77 10.88 -4.32
N ASP A 89 -4.03 10.11 -5.13
CA ASP A 89 -3.86 8.67 -4.94
C ASP A 89 -3.30 8.34 -3.55
N LEU A 90 -2.26 9.08 -3.13
CA LEU A 90 -1.60 8.88 -1.83
C LEU A 90 -2.50 9.30 -0.68
N LEU A 91 -3.25 10.39 -0.81
CA LEU A 91 -4.22 10.82 0.19
C LEU A 91 -5.34 9.79 0.36
N ALA A 92 -5.85 9.23 -0.73
CA ALA A 92 -6.84 8.15 -0.68
C ALA A 92 -6.30 6.93 0.07
N LEU A 93 -5.03 6.57 -0.15
CA LEU A 93 -4.36 5.49 0.58
C LEU A 93 -4.19 5.79 2.07
N MET A 94 -3.83 7.02 2.43
CA MET A 94 -3.69 7.41 3.84
C MET A 94 -5.03 7.38 4.56
N ARG A 95 -6.10 7.88 3.93
CA ARG A 95 -7.46 7.81 4.47
C ARG A 95 -7.93 6.37 4.68
N ALA A 96 -7.58 5.47 3.76
CA ALA A 96 -7.90 4.05 3.89
C ALA A 96 -7.12 3.33 5.02
N ALA A 97 -5.98 3.89 5.44
CA ALA A 97 -5.16 3.39 6.54
C ALA A 97 -5.54 3.98 7.91
N GLY A 98 -6.60 4.80 7.96
CA GLY A 98 -7.15 5.44 9.17
C GLY A 98 -7.84 4.48 10.12
#